data_AF-A0A2T3I756-F1
#
_entry.id   AF-A0A2T3I756-F1
#
_cell.length_a   1.000
_cell.length_b   1.000
_cell.length_c   1.000
_cell.angle_alpha   90.00
_cell.angle_beta   90.00
_cell.angle_gamma   90.00
#
_symmetry.space_group_name_H-M   'P 1'
#
loop_
_entity.id
_entity.type
_entity.pdbx_description
1 polymer ?
#
loop_
_entity_poly.entity_id
_entity_poly.type
_entity_poly.pdbx_seq_one_letter_code
_entity_poly.pdbx_strand_id
1 'polypeptide(L)' 'MNHSQFEVIAKRIFKSENQRVAVAAVIFDGLSSYEAEKRFELPKGTLSRNVRKYKNEVAYIESVVTA' A
#
# COMPACT_ATOMS: atom_id res chain seq x y z
N MET A 1 -2.40 -10.77 6.58
CA MET A 1 -3.36 -9.71 6.26
C MET A 1 -4.16 -10.10 5.03
N ASN A 2 -5.49 -10.00 5.08
CA ASN A 2 -6.36 -10.31 3.94
C ASN A 2 -6.72 -9.04 3.14
N HIS A 3 -7.37 -9.21 1.98
CA HIS A 3 -7.78 -8.09 1.13
C HIS A 3 -8.73 -7.10 1.83
N SER A 4 -9.68 -7.58 2.62
CA SER A 4 -10.63 -6.71 3.32
C SER A 4 -9.93 -5.79 4.32
N GLN A 5 -8.98 -6.33 5.10
CA GLN A 5 -8.14 -5.55 6.01
C GLN A 5 -7.30 -4.53 5.24
N PHE A 6 -6.70 -4.95 4.12
CA PHE A 6 -5.96 -4.04 3.25
C PHE A 6 -6.82 -2.88 2.78
N GLU A 7 -8.02 -3.13 2.27
CA GLU A 7 -8.89 -2.08 1.76
C GLU A 7 -9.23 -1.03 2.80
N VAL A 8 -9.58 -1.46 4.02
CA VAL A 8 -9.91 -0.55 5.13
C VAL A 8 -8.73 0.37 5.44
N ILE A 9 -7.53 -0.21 5.58
CA ILE A 9 -6.31 0.54 5.87
C ILE A 9 -5.95 1.46 4.69
N ALA A 10 -5.99 0.95 3.47
CA ALA A 10 -5.64 1.70 2.27
C ALA A 10 -6.60 2.89 2.02
N LYS A 11 -7.91 2.71 2.26
CA LYS A 11 -8.92 3.79 2.17
C LYS A 11 -8.69 4.89 3.21
N ARG A 12 -8.20 4.54 4.40
CA ARG A 12 -7.81 5.51 5.44
C ARG A 12 -6.60 6.34 5.05
N ILE A 13 -5.60 5.73 4.40
CA ILE A 13 -4.30 6.36 4.12
C ILE A 13 -4.26 7.11 2.78
N PHE A 14 -4.94 6.57 1.76
CA PHE A 14 -4.87 7.04 0.39
C PHE A 14 -6.25 7.46 -0.13
N LYS A 15 -6.35 8.71 -0.55
CA LYS A 15 -7.58 9.27 -1.14
C LYS A 15 -7.83 8.72 -2.56
N SER A 16 -6.77 8.56 -3.36
CA SER A 16 -6.85 8.11 -4.75
C SER A 16 -7.02 6.59 -4.85
N GLU A 17 -7.99 6.15 -5.65
CA GLU A 17 -8.19 4.73 -5.97
C GLU A 17 -7.00 4.14 -6.72
N ASN A 18 -6.48 4.84 -7.73
CA ASN A 18 -5.30 4.38 -8.48
C ASN A 18 -4.10 4.14 -7.56
N GLN A 19 -3.91 4.97 -6.53
CA GLN A 19 -2.86 4.73 -5.52
C GLN A 19 -3.13 3.46 -4.72
N ARG A 20 -4.38 3.20 -4.32
CA ARG A 20 -4.74 1.98 -3.58
C ARG A 20 -4.51 0.73 -4.43
N VAL A 21 -4.96 0.74 -5.69
CA VAL A 21 -4.78 -0.37 -6.63
C VAL A 21 -3.28 -0.62 -6.88
N ALA A 22 -2.50 0.44 -7.10
CA ALA A 22 -1.07 0.29 -7.34
C ALA A 22 -0.33 -0.29 -6.12
N VAL A 23 -0.68 0.13 -4.90
CA VAL A 23 -0.11 -0.43 -3.66
C VAL A 23 -0.56 -1.89 -3.47
N ALA A 24 -1.82 -2.22 -3.78
CA ALA A 24 -2.32 -3.59 -3.71
C ALA A 24 -1.52 -4.53 -4.61
N ALA A 25 -1.17 -4.08 -5.82
CA ALA A 25 -0.39 -4.87 -6.77
C ALA A 25 1.02 -5.21 -6.24
N VAL A 26 1.63 -4.33 -5.43
CA VAL A 26 2.90 -4.64 -4.75
C VAL A 26 2.71 -5.62 -3.59
N ILE A 27 1.63 -5.50 -2.84
CA ILE A 27 1.40 -6.30 -1.63
C ILE A 27 0.90 -7.71 -1.93
N PHE A 28 0.04 -7.86 -2.93
CA PHE A 28 -0.64 -9.11 -3.23
C PHE A 28 -0.13 -9.79 -4.50
N ASP A 29 0.21 -9.03 -5.54
CA ASP A 29 0.65 -9.61 -6.81
C ASP A 29 2.18 -9.83 -6.86
N GLY A 30 2.90 -9.41 -5.81
CA GLY A 30 4.35 -9.60 -5.68
C GLY A 30 5.20 -8.70 -6.60
N LEU A 31 4.59 -7.68 -7.22
CA LEU A 31 5.33 -6.72 -8.05
C LEU A 31 6.33 -5.92 -7.22
N SER A 32 7.50 -5.63 -7.79
CA SER A 32 8.37 -4.60 -7.22
C SER A 32 7.72 -3.21 -7.34
N SER A 33 8.12 -2.28 -6.47
CA SER A 33 7.64 -0.89 -6.57
C SER A 33 7.95 -0.26 -7.94
N TYR A 34 9.05 -0.65 -8.57
CA TYR A 34 9.45 -0.16 -9.89
C TYR A 34 8.53 -0.69 -11.00
N GLU A 35 8.21 -1.99 -10.99
CA GLU A 35 7.29 -2.58 -11.98
C GLU A 35 5.89 -2.02 -11.83
N ALA A 36 5.41 -1.85 -10.59
CA ALA A 36 4.14 -1.21 -10.32
C ALA A 36 4.13 0.25 -10.79
N GLU A 37 5.18 1.04 -10.54
CA GLU A 37 5.28 2.41 -11.04
C GLU A 37 5.16 2.48 -12.56
N LYS A 38 5.81 1.57 -13.30
CA LYS A 38 5.65 1.48 -14.75
C LYS A 38 4.23 1.09 -15.16
N ARG A 39 3.65 0.07 -14.51
CA ARG A 39 2.33 -0.47 -14.86
C ARG A 39 1.19 0.53 -14.63
N PHE A 40 1.32 1.38 -13.61
CA PHE A 40 0.31 2.36 -13.23
C PHE A 40 0.68 3.80 -13.63
N GLU A 41 1.71 3.97 -14.47
CA GLU A 41 2.16 5.27 -14.98
C GLU A 41 2.46 6.30 -13.87
N LEU A 42 3.08 5.84 -12.78
CA LEU A 42 3.38 6.67 -11.62
C LEU A 42 4.82 7.20 -11.67
N PRO A 43 5.09 8.41 -11.16
CA PRO A 43 6.44 8.93 -11.06
C PRO A 43 7.34 8.01 -10.21
N LYS A 44 8.62 7.90 -10.59
CA LYS A 44 9.60 7.07 -9.91
C LYS A 44 9.68 7.37 -8.40
N GLY A 45 9.68 6.32 -7.58
CA GLY A 45 9.73 6.41 -6.12
C GLY A 45 8.41 6.79 -5.44
N THR A 46 7.32 6.91 -6.18
CA THR A 46 5.97 7.11 -5.62
C THR A 46 5.51 5.88 -4.85
N LEU A 47 5.64 4.68 -5.43
CA LEU A 47 5.17 3.46 -4.80
C LEU A 47 6.07 3.02 -3.66
N SER A 48 7.38 3.23 -3.75
CA SER A 48 8.26 2.95 -2.60
C SER A 48 7.84 3.75 -1.36
N ARG A 49 7.42 5.02 -1.55
CA ARG A 49 6.89 5.86 -0.45
C ARG A 49 5.50 5.40 0.01
N ASN A 50 4.59 5.11 -0.91
CA ASN A 50 3.23 4.67 -0.56
C ASN A 50 3.24 3.33 0.18
N VAL A 51 3.99 2.35 -0.32
CA VAL A 51 4.13 1.03 0.32
C VAL A 51 4.74 1.17 1.72
N ARG A 52 5.76 2.02 1.90
CA ARG A 52 6.30 2.31 3.23
C ARG A 52 5.26 2.94 4.16
N LYS A 53 4.52 3.94 3.69
CA LYS A 53 3.44 4.60 4.45
C LYS A 53 2.40 3.57 4.91
N TYR A 54 2.01 2.66 4.02
CA TYR A 54 1.08 1.59 4.33
C TYR A 54 1.63 0.63 5.39
N LYS A 55 2.87 0.13 5.21
CA LYS A 55 3.51 -0.79 6.17
C LYS A 55 3.66 -0.16 7.56
N ASN A 56 3.95 1.14 7.63
CA ASN A 56 4.03 1.85 8.90
C ASN A 56 2.67 1.94 9.60
N GLU A 57 1.58 2.19 8.86
CA GLU A 57 0.24 2.20 9.45
C GLU A 57 -0.16 0.82 9.97
N VAL A 58 0.16 -0.24 9.23
CA VAL A 58 -0.08 -1.62 9.67
C VAL A 58 0.69 -1.90 10.96
N ALA A 59 1.98 -1.59 11.01
CA ALA A 59 2.81 -1.77 12.19
C ALA A 59 2.28 -0.98 13.41
N TYR A 60 1.77 0.24 13.18
CA TYR A 60 1.14 1.04 14.23
C TYR A 60 -0.14 0.36 14.76
N ILE A 61 -1.04 -0.04 13.87
CA ILE A 61 -2.27 -0.74 14.26
C ILE A 61 -1.95 -2.01 15.04
N GLU A 62 -1.00 -2.82 14.55
CA GLU A 62 -0.55 -4.04 15.23
C GLU A 62 0.00 -3.71 16.62
N SER A 63 0.84 -2.69 16.76
CA SER A 63 1.41 -2.28 18.05
C SER A 63 0.36 -1.88 19.09
N VAL A 64 -0.73 -1.23 18.66
CA VAL A 64 -1.82 -0.78 19.54
C VAL A 64 -2.74 -1.94 19.91
N VAL A 65 -2.99 -2.89 19.00
CA VAL A 65 -3.83 -4.06 19.28
C VAL A 65 -3.14 -5.04 20.22
N THR A 66 -1.82 -5.13 20.18
CA THR A 66 -1.03 -6.01 21.05
C THR A 66 -0.68 -5.41 22.42
N ALA A 67 -0.96 -4.13 22.64
CA ALA A 67 -0.70 -3.40 23.88
C ALA A 67 -1.88 -3.51 24.86
#